data_AF-A0A9X5X8V6-F1
#
_entry.id   AF-A0A9X5X8V6-F1
#
_cell.length_a   1.000
_cell.length_b   1.000
_cell.length_c   1.000
_cell.angle_alpha   90.00
_cell.angle_beta   90.00
_cell.angle_gamma   90.00
#
_symmetry.space_group_name_H-M   'P 1'
#
loop_
_entity.id
_entity.type
_entity.pdbx_description
1 polymer ?
#
loop_
_entity_poly.entity_id
_entity_poly.type
_entity_poly.pdbx_seq_one_letter_code
_entity_poly.pdbx_strand_id
1 'polypeptide(L)'
;LTAVLAALAGDSPRGALRAWRADAVKHPSPNAGPVEASFAGALGVRLGGTLSYGGRVEHRPELNGPGRAVHVDDIERAVRLSRRVGWLALGVSAGGRLLVQRLLRKGRTS
;
A
#
# COMPACT_ATOMS: atom_id res chain seq x y z
N LEU A 1 -4.94 7.46 2.03
CA LEU A 1 -3.58 7.85 2.49
C LEU A 1 -2.59 6.69 2.34
N THR A 2 -2.81 5.58 3.03
CA THR A 2 -1.86 4.44 3.06
C THR A 2 -1.51 3.86 1.69
N ALA A 3 -2.48 3.63 0.80
CA ALA A 3 -2.21 3.12 -0.55
C ALA A 3 -1.36 4.08 -1.40
N VAL A 4 -1.62 5.39 -1.29
CA VAL A 4 -0.83 6.43 -1.98
C VAL A 4 0.60 6.48 -1.44
N LEU A 5 0.77 6.42 -0.12
CA LEU A 5 2.09 6.38 0.49
C LEU A 5 2.85 5.10 0.13
N ALA A 6 2.17 3.95 0.08
CA ALA A 6 2.77 2.69 -0.35
C ALA A 6 3.21 2.74 -1.82
N ALA A 7 2.39 3.35 -2.67
CA ALA A 7 2.73 3.56 -4.07
C ALA A 7 3.93 4.50 -4.24
N LEU A 8 4.05 5.55 -3.42
CA LEU A 8 5.15 6.50 -3.54
C LEU A 8 6.46 6.05 -2.86
N ALA A 9 6.37 5.23 -1.80
CA ALA A 9 7.52 4.79 -1.00
C ALA A 9 8.12 3.44 -1.43
N GLY A 10 7.45 2.75 -2.34
CA GLY A 10 7.88 1.48 -2.93
C GLY A 10 9.07 1.62 -3.88
N ASP A 11 9.79 0.52 -4.10
CA ASP A 11 10.92 0.47 -5.04
C ASP A 11 10.45 0.74 -6.49
N SER A 12 9.17 0.50 -6.79
CA SER A 12 8.56 0.80 -8.10
C SER A 12 7.20 1.52 -7.95
N PRO A 13 7.19 2.86 -7.92
CA PRO A 13 5.95 3.63 -7.84
C PRO A 13 5.01 3.45 -9.03
N ARG A 14 5.58 3.29 -10.23
CA ARG A 14 4.80 3.00 -11.45
C ARG A 14 4.19 1.61 -11.39
N GLY A 15 4.91 0.62 -10.84
CA GLY A 15 4.42 -0.73 -10.63
C GLY A 15 3.24 -0.76 -9.66
N ALA A 16 3.36 -0.04 -8.53
CA ALA A 16 2.30 0.10 -7.54
C ALA A 16 1.02 0.74 -8.11
N LEU A 17 1.16 1.84 -8.87
CA LEU A 17 0.01 2.55 -9.44
C LEU A 17 -0.72 1.70 -10.50
N ARG A 18 0.04 0.96 -11.32
CA ARG A 18 -0.51 0.03 -12.33
C ARG A 18 -1.29 -1.09 -11.65
N ALA A 19 -0.70 -1.73 -10.64
CA ALA A 19 -1.34 -2.82 -9.90
C ALA A 19 -2.59 -2.34 -9.15
N TRP A 20 -2.53 -1.18 -8.50
CA TRP A 20 -3.72 -0.56 -7.90
C TRP A 20 -4.84 -0.41 -8.94
N ARG A 21 -4.59 0.28 -10.05
CA ARG A 21 -5.63 0.54 -11.07
C ARG A 21 -6.22 -0.75 -11.66
N ALA A 22 -5.38 -1.77 -11.87
CA ALA A 22 -5.81 -3.01 -12.51
C ALA A 22 -6.50 -3.99 -11.55
N ASP A 23 -6.05 -4.05 -10.29
CA ASP A 23 -6.37 -5.17 -9.40
C ASP A 23 -7.14 -4.78 -8.14
N ALA A 24 -7.12 -3.50 -7.72
CA ALA A 24 -7.84 -3.08 -6.51
C ALA A 24 -9.36 -3.29 -6.60
N VAL A 25 -9.91 -3.16 -7.81
CA VAL A 25 -11.33 -3.40 -8.13
C VAL A 25 -11.73 -4.87 -8.00
N LYS A 26 -10.76 -5.80 -8.07
CA LYS A 26 -11.01 -7.24 -7.95
C LYS A 26 -11.11 -7.70 -6.51
N HIS A 27 -10.72 -6.86 -5.56
CA HIS A 27 -10.73 -7.19 -4.14
C HIS A 27 -12.11 -6.90 -3.53
N PRO A 28 -12.70 -7.81 -2.72
CA PRO A 28 -14.03 -7.62 -2.13
C PRO A 28 -14.10 -6.44 -1.15
N SER A 29 -12.95 -6.06 -0.57
CA SER A 29 -12.84 -4.89 0.31
C SER A 29 -12.32 -3.66 -0.44
N PRO A 30 -13.08 -2.55 -0.48
CA PRO A 30 -12.68 -1.31 -1.14
C PRO A 30 -11.49 -0.62 -0.45
N ASN A 31 -11.24 -0.94 0.82
CA ASN A 31 -10.14 -0.37 1.59
C ASN A 31 -8.86 -1.21 1.47
N ALA A 32 -8.99 -2.54 1.44
CA ALA A 32 -7.83 -3.44 1.38
C ALA A 32 -7.27 -3.58 -0.04
N GLY A 33 -8.13 -3.63 -1.06
CA GLY A 33 -7.72 -3.81 -2.46
C GLY A 33 -6.66 -2.82 -2.94
N PRO A 34 -6.87 -1.50 -2.79
CA PRO A 34 -5.88 -0.49 -3.14
C PRO A 34 -4.53 -0.66 -2.43
N VAL A 35 -4.54 -1.02 -1.15
CA VAL A 35 -3.33 -1.15 -0.34
C VAL A 35 -2.55 -2.39 -0.76
N GLU A 36 -3.20 -3.53 -0.84
CA GLU A 36 -2.57 -4.82 -1.19
C GLU A 36 -2.06 -4.81 -2.63
N ALA A 37 -2.84 -4.28 -3.58
CA ALA A 37 -2.41 -4.17 -4.97
C ALA A 37 -1.24 -3.20 -5.12
N SER A 38 -1.25 -2.07 -4.40
CA SER A 38 -0.11 -1.14 -4.39
C SER A 38 1.15 -1.78 -3.79
N PHE A 39 1.02 -2.57 -2.72
CA PHE A 39 2.14 -3.32 -2.12
C PHE A 39 2.71 -4.36 -3.07
N ALA A 40 1.85 -5.15 -3.72
CA ALA A 40 2.26 -6.14 -4.72
C ALA A 40 3.04 -5.48 -5.86
N GLY A 41 2.51 -4.39 -6.41
CA GLY A 41 3.16 -3.63 -7.48
C GLY A 41 4.44 -2.91 -7.04
N ALA A 42 4.48 -2.36 -5.83
CA ALA A 42 5.65 -1.69 -5.25
C ALA A 42 6.82 -2.66 -5.03
N LEU A 43 6.52 -3.88 -4.59
CA LEU A 43 7.49 -4.94 -4.35
C LEU A 43 7.85 -5.69 -5.65
N GLY A 44 7.06 -5.54 -6.72
CA GLY A 44 7.23 -6.25 -7.99
C GLY A 44 6.83 -7.72 -7.91
N VAL A 45 6.04 -8.10 -6.92
CA VAL A 45 5.61 -9.48 -6.67
C VAL A 45 4.14 -9.66 -6.99
N ARG A 46 3.76 -10.89 -7.33
CA ARG A 46 2.37 -11.32 -7.47
C ARG A 46 1.87 -11.83 -6.13
N LEU A 47 0.71 -11.36 -5.69
CA LEU A 47 0.02 -11.81 -4.47
C LEU A 47 -1.32 -12.46 -4.82
N GLY A 48 -1.84 -13.31 -3.95
CA GLY A 48 -3.11 -14.02 -4.16
C GLY A 48 -2.96 -15.27 -5.03
N GLY A 49 -4.03 -15.63 -5.73
CA GLY A 49 -4.13 -16.90 -6.46
C GLY A 49 -4.67 -18.04 -5.60
N THR A 50 -4.38 -19.28 -6.01
CA THR A 50 -4.84 -20.50 -5.33
C THR A 50 -3.95 -20.80 -4.12
N LEU A 51 -4.48 -20.59 -2.92
CA LEU A 51 -3.83 -21.06 -1.69
C LEU A 51 -4.42 -22.41 -1.30
N SER A 52 -3.56 -23.39 -1.01
CA SER A 52 -3.97 -24.67 -0.41
C SER A 52 -3.32 -24.78 0.96
N TYR A 53 -4.14 -24.77 2.01
CA TYR A 53 -3.68 -24.95 3.39
C TYR A 53 -4.59 -25.94 4.12
N GLY A 54 -4.01 -26.99 4.71
CA GLY A 54 -4.76 -28.00 5.47
C GLY A 54 -5.86 -28.70 4.68
N GLY A 55 -5.69 -28.90 3.36
CA GLY A 55 -6.67 -29.54 2.48
C GLY A 55 -7.81 -28.64 1.99
N ARG A 56 -7.81 -27.35 2.38
CA ARG A 56 -8.76 -26.35 1.85
C ARG A 56 -8.08 -25.51 0.78
N VAL A 57 -8.72 -25.43 -0.37
CA VAL A 57 -8.32 -24.56 -1.48
C VAL A 57 -9.12 -23.27 -1.41
N GLU A 58 -8.43 -22.14 -1.25
CA GLU A 58 -9.01 -20.80 -1.27
C GLU A 58 -8.48 -20.05 -2.50
N HIS A 59 -9.38 -19.51 -3.31
CA HIS A 59 -9.01 -18.66 -4.44
C HIS A 59 -9.10 -17.20 -4.03
N ARG A 60 -7.94 -16.56 -3.88
CA ARG A 60 -7.87 -15.11 -3.69
C ARG A 60 -7.66 -14.39 -5.02
N PRO A 61 -8.20 -13.17 -5.17
CA PRO A 61 -7.91 -12.33 -6.33
C PRO A 61 -6.40 -12.21 -6.52
N GLU A 62 -5.92 -12.49 -7.74
CA GLU A 62 -4.52 -12.32 -8.08
C GLU A 62 -4.22 -10.83 -8.26
N LEU A 63 -3.26 -10.33 -7.50
CA LEU A 63 -2.80 -8.94 -7.49
C LEU A 63 -1.41 -8.85 -8.12
N ASN A 64 -1.22 -7.89 -9.02
CA ASN A 64 -0.01 -7.69 -9.80
C ASN A 64 0.42 -8.97 -10.56
N GLY A 65 -0.49 -9.54 -11.35
CA GLY A 65 -0.27 -10.81 -12.07
C GLY A 65 1.06 -10.93 -12.85
N PRO A 66 1.53 -9.89 -13.56
CA PRO A 66 2.84 -9.90 -14.24
C PRO A 66 4.07 -9.89 -13.30
N GLY A 67 3.86 -9.71 -11.99
CA GLY A 67 4.92 -9.73 -11.00
C GLY A 67 5.52 -11.12 -10.81
N ARG A 68 6.71 -11.17 -10.21
CA ARG A 68 7.35 -12.45 -9.87
C ARG A 68 6.65 -13.12 -8.68
N ALA A 69 6.85 -14.43 -8.52
CA ALA A 69 6.40 -15.14 -7.31
C ALA A 69 7.07 -14.57 -6.05
N VAL A 70 6.38 -14.67 -4.91
CA VAL A 70 6.92 -14.25 -3.61
C VAL A 70 8.04 -15.19 -3.15
N HIS A 71 9.05 -14.60 -2.52
CA HIS A 71 10.13 -15.32 -1.84
C HIS A 71 10.25 -14.86 -0.39
N VAL A 72 10.94 -15.64 0.44
CA VAL A 72 11.11 -15.34 1.88
C VAL A 72 11.73 -13.97 2.09
N ASP A 73 12.69 -13.57 1.24
CA ASP A 73 13.35 -12.26 1.31
C ASP A 73 12.40 -11.08 1.09
N ASP A 74 11.22 -11.31 0.50
CA ASP A 74 10.21 -10.27 0.35
C ASP A 74 9.56 -9.87 1.66
N ILE A 75 9.63 -10.71 2.70
CA ILE A 75 9.11 -10.37 4.03
C ILE A 75 9.83 -9.13 4.55
N GLU A 76 11.15 -9.11 4.47
CA GLU A 76 11.91 -7.96 4.93
C GLU A 76 11.65 -6.72 4.08
N ARG A 77 11.52 -6.89 2.75
CA ARG A 77 11.19 -5.79 1.84
C ARG A 77 9.81 -5.21 2.16
N ALA A 78 8.82 -6.06 2.43
CA ALA A 78 7.48 -5.67 2.83
C ALA A 78 7.47 -4.94 4.18
N VAL A 79 8.23 -5.44 5.16
CA VAL A 79 8.39 -4.78 6.47
C VAL A 79 9.02 -3.39 6.32
N ARG A 80 10.08 -3.26 5.50
CA ARG A 80 10.72 -1.97 5.22
C ARG A 80 9.74 -0.99 4.56
N LEU A 81 8.98 -1.46 3.57
CA LEU A 81 7.94 -0.64 2.92
C LEU A 81 6.86 -0.19 3.91
N SER A 82 6.36 -1.11 4.75
CA SER A 82 5.36 -0.80 5.76
C SER A 82 5.86 0.25 6.77
N ARG A 83 7.10 0.13 7.25
CA ARG A 83 7.72 1.14 8.13
C ARG A 83 7.83 2.50 7.45
N ARG A 84 8.26 2.56 6.19
CA ARG A 84 8.33 3.81 5.41
C ARG A 84 6.95 4.48 5.31
N VAL A 85 5.92 3.70 4.98
CA VAL A 85 4.54 4.18 4.91
C VAL A 85 4.08 4.72 6.28
N GLY A 86 4.40 4.03 7.37
CA GLY A 86 4.09 4.47 8.73
C GLY A 86 4.75 5.81 9.09
N TRP A 87 6.05 5.97 8.81
CA TRP A 87 6.76 7.23 9.05
C TRP A 87 6.21 8.38 8.22
N LEU A 88 5.88 8.14 6.96
CA LEU A 88 5.26 9.15 6.09
C LEU A 88 3.87 9.54 6.59
N ALA A 89 3.06 8.58 7.01
CA ALA A 89 1.73 8.84 7.56
C ALA A 89 1.83 9.70 8.84
N LEU A 90 2.74 9.37 9.75
CA LEU A 90 3.01 10.16 10.94
C LEU A 90 3.43 11.59 10.59
N GLY A 91 4.36 11.74 9.64
CA GLY A 91 4.83 13.05 9.18
C GLY A 91 3.70 13.91 8.59
N VAL A 92 2.86 13.33 7.73
CA VAL A 92 1.71 14.02 7.12
C VAL A 92 0.70 14.43 8.20
N SER A 93 0.38 13.55 9.15
CA SER A 93 -0.56 13.85 10.24
C SER A 93 -0.04 14.94 11.18
N ALA A 94 1.22 14.85 11.62
CA ALA A 94 1.83 15.84 12.50
C ALA A 94 2.01 17.20 11.81
N GLY A 95 2.52 17.20 10.57
CA GLY A 95 2.70 18.40 9.76
C GLY A 95 1.37 19.08 9.43
N GLY A 96 0.34 18.32 9.07
CA GLY A 96 -1.01 18.83 8.83
C GLY A 96 -1.60 19.49 10.08
N ARG A 97 -1.45 18.86 11.25
CA ARG A 97 -1.91 19.44 12.52
C ARG A 97 -1.22 20.77 12.83
N LEU A 98 0.10 20.85 12.66
CA LEU A 98 0.85 22.09 12.89
C LEU A 98 0.48 23.20 11.91
N LEU A 99 0.25 22.87 10.64
CA LEU A 99 -0.17 23.82 9.63
C LEU A 99 -1.56 24.40 9.94
N VAL A 100 -2.52 23.53 10.27
CA VAL A 100 -3.88 23.95 10.66
C VAL A 100 -3.83 24.85 11.89
N GLN A 101 -3.05 24.49 12.91
CA GLN A 101 -2.88 25.33 14.10
C GLN A 101 -2.28 26.71 13.78
N ARG A 102 -1.32 26.78 12.85
CA ARG A 102 -0.74 28.05 12.40
C ARG A 102 -1.75 28.93 11.67
N LEU A 103 -2.55 28.35 10.77
CA LEU A 103 -3.58 29.07 10.02
C LEU A 103 -4.68 29.61 10.93
N LEU A 104 -5.17 28.80 11.88
CA LEU A 104 -6.18 29.21 12.85
C LEU A 104 -5.68 30.30 13.81
N ARG A 105 -4.40 30.27 14.19
CA ARG A 105 -3.80 31.35 15.00
C ARG A 105 -3.72 32.66 14.23
N LYS A 106 -3.31 32.61 12.95
CA LYS A 106 -3.17 33.80 12.08
C LYS A 106 -4.50 34.52 11.82
N GLY A 107 -5.61 33.76 11.72
CA GLY A 107 -6.96 34.33 11.53
C GLY A 107 -7.61 34.87 12.80
N ARG A 108 -7.04 34.65 13.99
CA ARG A 108 -7.55 35.13 15.28
C ARG A 108 -6.89 36.44 15.74
N THR A 109 -5.82 36.84 15.07
CA THR A 109 -5.03 38.04 15.36
C THR A 109 -5.18 39.12 14.28
N SER A 110 -6.13 38.94 13.35
CA SER A 110 -6.54 39.91 12.32
C SER A 110 -8.00 40.25 12.52
#